data_AF-X0YVS1-F1
#
_entry.id   AF-X0YVS1-F1
#
_cell.length_a   1.000
_cell.length_b   1.000
_cell.length_c   1.000
_cell.angle_alpha   90.00
_cell.angle_beta   90.00
_cell.angle_gamma   90.00
#
_symmetry.space_group_name_H-M   'P 1'
#
loop_
_entity.id
_entity.type
_entity.pdbx_description
1 polymer ?
#
loop_
_entity_poly.entity_id
_entity_poly.type
_entity_poly.pdbx_seq_one_letter_code
_entity_poly.pdbx_strand_id
1 'polypeptide(L)'
;MPVNNIPGSPVSILMIFILLLYLIFNVFGVFLKSKRSNGVVKKKFLHFSVGNLLFIVFFLLEVLIPIAIVRPFMRIGEISGILIVYRALREVPEKSVQKPAKKEVKVEDGLFRLLKRPAQITEEEVIFHMEKKICLVCKGKVGGFNTYICTSCNVLYCETCAKTLANLENVCWVCDSAIDPSKPVELYEKEEGEEIKVSKEAPEKPEILDVPPKK
;
A
#
# COMPACT_ATOMS: atom_id res chain seq x y z
N MET A 1 43.64 2.95 -30.12
CA MET A 1 44.68 3.97 -29.88
C MET A 1 44.84 4.13 -28.38
N PRO A 2 46.03 3.98 -27.80
CA PRO A 2 46.25 4.24 -26.38
C PRO A 2 46.01 5.74 -26.15
N VAL A 3 44.96 6.08 -25.40
CA VAL A 3 44.83 7.43 -24.85
C VAL A 3 45.91 7.51 -23.79
N ASN A 4 47.02 8.16 -24.11
CA ASN A 4 48.06 8.44 -23.13
C ASN A 4 47.43 9.38 -22.09
N ASN A 5 46.98 8.83 -20.96
CA ASN A 5 46.55 9.59 -19.80
C ASN A 5 47.77 10.29 -19.23
N ILE A 6 48.10 11.45 -19.78
CA ILE A 6 49.16 12.30 -19.24
C ILE A 6 48.64 12.80 -17.88
N PRO A 7 49.28 12.41 -16.76
CA PRO A 7 48.90 12.94 -15.46
C PRO A 7 49.01 14.46 -15.49
N GLY A 8 47.93 15.15 -15.14
CA GLY A 8 47.84 16.61 -15.19
C GLY A 8 47.12 17.18 -16.42
N SER A 9 46.64 16.34 -17.36
CA SER A 9 45.73 16.83 -18.39
C SER A 9 44.42 17.37 -17.76
N PRO A 10 43.82 18.44 -18.31
CA PRO A 10 42.55 18.97 -17.79
C PRO A 10 41.45 17.91 -17.70
N VAL A 11 41.44 16.95 -18.63
CA VAL A 11 40.52 15.81 -18.64
C VAL A 11 40.74 14.90 -17.43
N SER A 12 41.99 14.59 -17.08
CA SER A 12 42.31 13.76 -15.92
C SER A 12 41.87 14.43 -14.61
N ILE A 13 42.10 15.74 -14.49
CA ILE A 13 41.68 16.53 -13.33
C ILE A 13 40.15 16.53 -13.20
N LEU A 14 39.44 16.78 -14.30
CA LEU A 14 37.97 16.76 -14.33
C LEU A 14 37.42 15.37 -13.96
N MET A 15 38.02 14.30 -14.48
CA MET A 15 37.64 12.92 -14.16
C MET A 15 37.80 12.62 -12.66
N ILE A 16 38.94 13.00 -12.06
CA ILE A 16 39.17 12.83 -10.62
C ILE A 16 38.12 13.59 -9.80
N PHE A 17 37.81 14.83 -10.20
CA PHE A 17 36.80 15.63 -9.54
C PHE A 17 35.40 14.98 -9.61
N ILE A 18 34.99 14.49 -10.78
CA ILE A 18 33.72 13.78 -10.96
C ILE A 18 33.68 12.52 -10.09
N LEU A 19 34.77 11.74 -10.04
CA LEU A 19 34.85 10.55 -9.20
C LEU A 19 34.76 10.88 -7.71
N LEU A 20 35.38 11.96 -7.26
CA LEU A 20 35.27 12.43 -5.88
C LEU A 20 33.84 12.85 -5.53
N LEU A 21 33.18 13.63 -6.39
CA LEU A 21 31.77 13.98 -6.19
C LEU A 21 30.90 12.73 -6.15
N TYR A 22 31.13 11.80 -7.07
CA TYR A 22 30.38 10.55 -7.11
C TYR A 22 30.58 9.73 -5.81
N LEU A 23 31.80 9.66 -5.28
CA LEU A 23 32.11 8.99 -4.02
C LEU A 23 31.41 9.67 -2.82
N ILE A 24 31.44 11.00 -2.75
CA ILE A 24 30.80 11.76 -1.68
C ILE A 24 29.28 11.57 -1.71
N PHE A 25 28.64 11.75 -2.86
CA PHE A 25 27.18 11.71 -2.95
C PHE A 25 26.61 10.27 -2.96
N ASN A 26 27.17 9.37 -3.77
CA ASN A 26 26.61 8.04 -3.98
C ASN A 26 27.11 7.01 -2.98
N VAL A 27 28.39 7.05 -2.59
CA VAL A 27 28.91 6.10 -1.60
C VAL A 27 28.62 6.61 -0.20
N PHE A 28 29.16 7.77 0.17
CA PHE A 28 29.07 8.28 1.54
C PHE A 28 27.66 8.75 1.89
N GLY A 29 26.99 9.49 1.01
CA GLY A 29 25.60 9.92 1.22
C GLY A 29 24.63 8.75 1.43
N VAL A 30 24.71 7.73 0.58
CA VAL A 30 23.86 6.53 0.72
C VAL A 30 24.25 5.70 1.95
N PHE A 31 25.54 5.64 2.29
CA PHE A 31 26.00 4.97 3.51
C PHE A 31 25.44 5.63 4.78
N LEU A 32 25.47 6.96 4.86
CA LEU A 32 24.85 7.70 5.97
C LEU A 32 23.34 7.47 6.02
N LYS A 33 22.66 7.43 4.87
CA LYS A 33 21.24 7.09 4.78
C LYS A 33 20.96 5.66 5.24
N SER A 34 21.85 4.71 4.96
CA SER A 34 21.78 3.34 5.47
C SER A 34 21.83 3.33 7.00
N LYS A 35 22.71 4.13 7.63
CA LYS A 35 22.78 4.22 9.10
C LYS A 35 21.49 4.75 9.74
N ARG A 36 20.75 5.62 9.06
CA ARG A 36 19.48 6.20 9.55
C ARG A 36 18.26 5.32 9.28
N SER A 37 18.36 4.34 8.39
CA SER A 37 17.24 3.48 8.00
C SER A 37 17.22 2.19 8.82
N ASN A 38 16.04 1.59 8.98
CA ASN A 38 15.84 0.35 9.72
C ASN A 38 15.32 -0.78 8.83
N GLY A 39 15.45 -2.02 9.30
CA GLY A 39 14.90 -3.21 8.66
C GLY A 39 15.48 -3.52 7.28
N VAL A 40 14.62 -3.98 6.35
CA VAL A 40 15.02 -4.41 4.99
C VAL A 40 15.61 -3.25 4.17
N VAL A 41 15.14 -2.03 4.41
CA VAL A 41 15.59 -0.81 3.72
C VAL A 41 17.06 -0.51 4.04
N LYS A 42 17.47 -0.68 5.31
CA LYS A 42 18.88 -0.54 5.73
C LYS A 42 19.80 -1.45 4.93
N LYS A 43 19.42 -2.73 4.80
CA LYS A 43 20.20 -3.74 4.08
C LYS A 43 20.32 -3.37 2.60
N LYS A 44 19.24 -2.90 1.95
CA LYS A 44 19.28 -2.46 0.56
C LYS A 44 20.22 -1.27 0.34
N PHE A 45 20.12 -0.21 1.16
CA PHE A 45 21.03 0.93 1.06
C PHE A 45 22.49 0.54 1.30
N LEU A 46 22.75 -0.40 2.21
CA LEU A 46 24.11 -0.90 2.45
C LEU A 46 24.67 -1.62 1.22
N HIS A 47 23.90 -2.54 0.61
CA HIS A 47 24.32 -3.24 -0.60
C HIS A 47 24.52 -2.27 -1.77
N PHE A 48 23.64 -1.27 -1.90
CA PHE A 48 23.78 -0.22 -2.90
C PHE A 48 25.10 0.57 -2.71
N SER A 49 25.39 1.02 -1.49
CA SER A 49 26.62 1.76 -1.17
C SER A 49 27.88 0.92 -1.44
N VAL A 50 27.89 -0.35 -1.00
CA VAL A 50 29.01 -1.28 -1.24
C VAL A 50 29.23 -1.56 -2.73
N GLY A 51 28.16 -1.77 -3.50
CA GLY A 51 28.25 -2.00 -4.94
C GLY A 51 28.85 -0.80 -5.69
N ASN A 52 28.45 0.43 -5.33
CA ASN A 52 29.02 1.64 -5.91
C ASN A 52 30.48 1.85 -5.51
N LEU A 53 30.85 1.56 -4.25
CA LEU A 53 32.24 1.64 -3.80
C LEU A 53 33.13 0.67 -4.59
N LEU A 54 32.67 -0.57 -4.74
CA LEU A 54 33.40 -1.61 -5.47
C LEU A 54 33.59 -1.21 -6.95
N PHE A 55 32.55 -0.68 -7.59
CA PHE A 55 32.64 -0.14 -8.95
C PHE A 55 33.72 0.95 -9.07
N ILE A 56 33.73 1.94 -8.17
CA ILE A 56 34.73 3.03 -8.19
C ILE A 56 36.14 2.49 -7.99
N VAL A 57 36.34 1.55 -7.05
CA VAL A 57 37.67 0.99 -6.77
C VAL A 57 38.21 0.25 -8.00
N PHE A 58 37.42 -0.61 -8.63
CA PHE A 58 37.86 -1.32 -9.84
C PHE A 58 38.08 -0.38 -11.02
N PHE A 59 37.23 0.64 -11.19
CA PHE A 59 37.41 1.66 -12.21
C PHE A 59 38.71 2.46 -12.01
N LEU A 60 39.00 2.89 -10.77
CA LEU A 60 40.26 3.57 -10.43
C LEU A 60 41.48 2.67 -10.66
N LEU A 61 41.40 1.40 -10.28
CA LEU A 61 42.49 0.45 -10.51
C LEU A 61 42.72 0.20 -12.01
N GLU A 62 41.66 0.16 -12.83
CA GLU A 62 41.80 0.08 -14.29
C GLU A 62 42.51 1.30 -14.87
N VAL A 63 42.21 2.51 -14.36
CA VAL A 63 42.88 3.74 -14.79
C VAL A 63 44.35 3.78 -14.34
N LEU A 64 44.66 3.27 -13.14
CA LEU A 64 46.00 3.32 -12.55
C LEU A 64 46.95 2.23 -13.07
N ILE A 65 46.44 1.06 -13.46
CA ILE A 65 47.25 -0.10 -13.83
C ILE A 65 47.08 -0.39 -15.33
N PRO A 66 47.97 0.12 -16.21
CA PRO A 66 47.87 -0.05 -17.67
C PRO A 66 48.32 -1.44 -18.16
N ILE A 67 48.29 -2.47 -17.30
CA ILE A 67 48.74 -3.82 -17.66
C ILE A 67 47.60 -4.55 -18.39
N ALA A 68 47.85 -4.95 -19.64
CA ALA A 68 46.83 -5.58 -20.49
C ALA A 68 46.23 -6.86 -19.86
N ILE A 69 47.05 -7.62 -19.13
CA ILE A 69 46.68 -8.90 -18.51
C ILE A 69 45.68 -8.72 -17.35
N VAL A 70 45.77 -7.63 -16.57
CA VAL A 70 44.88 -7.42 -15.41
C VAL A 70 43.54 -6.78 -15.81
N ARG A 71 43.47 -6.15 -16.98
CA ARG A 71 42.27 -5.47 -17.49
C ARG A 71 41.00 -6.34 -17.46
N PRO A 72 40.98 -7.60 -17.96
CA PRO A 72 39.76 -8.43 -17.88
C PRO A 72 39.28 -8.66 -16.45
N PHE A 73 40.20 -8.81 -15.49
CA PHE A 73 39.84 -8.99 -14.08
C PHE A 73 39.19 -7.73 -13.48
N MET A 74 39.70 -6.54 -13.83
CA MET A 74 39.09 -5.27 -13.42
C MET A 74 37.67 -5.13 -13.97
N ARG A 75 37.43 -5.51 -15.23
CA ARG A 75 36.10 -5.51 -15.85
C ARG A 75 35.13 -6.47 -15.17
N ILE A 76 35.59 -7.66 -14.78
CA ILE A 76 34.78 -8.58 -13.98
C ILE A 76 34.40 -7.94 -12.63
N GLY A 77 35.34 -7.22 -12.01
CA GLY A 77 35.10 -6.43 -10.81
C GLY A 77 34.01 -5.38 -11.00
N GLU A 78 34.10 -4.55 -12.05
CA GLU A 78 33.08 -3.55 -12.39
C GLU A 78 31.69 -4.17 -12.59
N ILE A 79 31.61 -5.25 -13.39
CA ILE A 79 30.37 -5.98 -13.64
C ILE A 79 29.79 -6.53 -12.34
N SER A 80 30.63 -7.07 -11.45
CA SER A 80 30.19 -7.55 -10.15
C SER A 80 29.61 -6.43 -9.28
N GLY A 81 30.21 -5.23 -9.30
CA GLY A 81 29.69 -4.05 -8.62
C GLY A 81 28.31 -3.64 -9.15
N ILE A 82 28.14 -3.61 -10.48
CA ILE A 82 26.86 -3.33 -11.13
C ILE A 82 25.80 -4.37 -10.74
N LEU A 83 26.14 -5.66 -10.70
CA LEU A 83 25.21 -6.71 -10.30
C LEU A 83 24.78 -6.59 -8.84
N ILE A 84 25.67 -6.14 -7.93
CA ILE A 84 25.33 -5.86 -6.53
C ILE A 84 24.35 -4.68 -6.47
N VAL A 85 24.61 -3.60 -7.20
CA VAL A 85 23.71 -2.43 -7.28
C VAL A 85 22.35 -2.85 -7.83
N TYR A 86 22.32 -3.63 -8.92
CA TYR A 86 21.08 -4.16 -9.51
C TYR A 86 20.29 -4.99 -8.50
N ARG A 87 20.95 -5.90 -7.76
CA ARG A 87 20.29 -6.67 -6.70
C ARG A 87 19.76 -5.81 -5.56
N ALA A 88 20.44 -4.71 -5.22
CA ALA A 88 20.00 -3.78 -4.20
C ALA A 88 18.74 -3.00 -4.64
N LEU A 89 18.69 -2.59 -5.91
CA LEU A 89 17.56 -1.88 -6.51
C LEU A 89 16.37 -2.78 -6.82
N ARG A 90 16.61 -4.06 -7.11
CA ARG A 90 15.53 -5.01 -7.42
C ARG A 90 14.50 -5.00 -6.30
N GLU A 91 13.27 -4.72 -6.68
CA GLU A 91 12.14 -4.78 -5.75
C GLU A 91 12.05 -6.21 -5.23
N VAL A 92 12.03 -6.35 -3.90
CA VAL A 92 11.72 -7.66 -3.34
C VAL A 92 10.25 -7.81 -3.63
N PRO A 93 9.80 -8.84 -4.37
CA PRO A 93 8.39 -9.04 -4.62
C PRO A 93 7.70 -8.95 -3.26
N GLU A 94 6.72 -8.06 -3.13
CA GLU A 94 5.95 -7.89 -1.91
C GLU A 94 5.48 -9.30 -1.54
N LYS A 95 6.15 -9.91 -0.55
CA LYS A 95 5.61 -11.11 0.07
C LYS A 95 4.34 -10.57 0.67
N SER A 96 3.22 -10.84 0.00
CA SER A 96 1.88 -10.52 0.49
C SER A 96 1.92 -10.90 1.95
N VAL A 97 1.93 -9.91 2.83
CA VAL A 97 1.85 -10.13 4.26
C VAL A 97 0.62 -10.99 4.37
N GLN A 98 0.81 -12.29 4.65
CA GLN A 98 -0.29 -13.18 4.94
C GLN A 98 -0.93 -12.50 6.14
N LYS A 99 -2.00 -11.73 5.88
CA LYS A 99 -2.80 -11.15 6.94
C LYS A 99 -3.09 -12.36 7.83
N PRO A 100 -2.72 -12.32 9.12
CA PRO A 100 -3.01 -13.42 10.02
C PRO A 100 -4.47 -13.75 9.77
N ALA A 101 -4.74 -15.01 9.39
CA ALA A 101 -6.06 -15.45 8.97
C ALA A 101 -7.04 -14.84 9.95
N LYS A 102 -7.84 -13.86 9.47
CA LYS A 102 -8.91 -13.29 10.29
C LYS A 102 -9.68 -14.53 10.71
N LYS A 103 -9.72 -14.81 12.03
CA LYS A 103 -10.63 -15.82 12.57
C LYS A 103 -11.95 -15.59 11.86
N GLU A 104 -12.37 -16.58 11.09
CA GLU A 104 -13.64 -16.54 10.39
C GLU A 104 -14.70 -16.42 11.47
N VAL A 105 -15.14 -15.19 11.74
CA VAL A 105 -16.40 -14.97 12.40
C VAL A 105 -17.41 -15.46 11.37
N LYS A 106 -17.94 -16.67 11.60
CA LYS A 106 -19.13 -17.18 10.95
C LYS A 106 -20.21 -16.10 11.10
N VAL A 107 -20.35 -15.24 10.11
CA VAL A 107 -21.52 -14.39 9.97
C VAL A 107 -22.46 -15.23 9.13
N GLU A 108 -23.37 -15.93 9.80
CA GLU A 108 -24.50 -16.56 9.12
C GLU A 108 -25.24 -15.49 8.30
N ASP A 109 -25.59 -15.91 7.10
CA ASP A 109 -26.09 -15.08 6.02
C ASP A 109 -27.33 -14.27 6.43
N GLY A 110 -27.18 -12.95 6.30
CA GLY A 110 -28.29 -12.02 6.28
C GLY A 110 -28.07 -11.04 5.13
N LEU A 111 -28.49 -11.43 3.93
CA LEU A 111 -28.55 -10.58 2.72
C LEU A 111 -29.30 -9.24 2.97
N PHE A 112 -30.02 -9.14 4.09
CA PHE A 112 -30.74 -7.96 4.56
C PHE A 112 -29.93 -6.97 5.42
N ARG A 113 -28.66 -7.22 5.74
CA ARG A 113 -27.84 -6.25 6.51
C ARG A 113 -27.38 -5.03 5.70
N LEU A 114 -27.48 -5.07 4.37
CA LEU A 114 -27.07 -3.95 3.50
C LEU A 114 -28.09 -2.80 3.47
N LEU A 115 -29.28 -2.99 4.05
CA LEU A 115 -30.36 -1.99 4.04
C LEU A 115 -30.61 -1.35 5.41
N LYS A 116 -29.90 -1.77 6.47
CA LYS A 116 -30.08 -1.16 7.80
C LYS A 116 -28.92 -0.20 8.08
N ARG A 117 -29.22 1.11 8.12
CA ARG A 117 -28.27 2.16 8.51
C ARG A 117 -27.63 1.77 9.85
N PRO A 118 -26.29 1.64 9.94
CA PRO A 118 -25.62 1.32 11.20
C PRO A 118 -25.90 2.44 12.20
N ALA A 119 -26.34 2.05 13.41
CA ALA A 119 -26.90 3.00 14.38
C ALA A 119 -25.89 4.06 14.87
N GLN A 120 -24.58 3.77 14.79
CA GLN A 120 -23.51 4.69 15.20
C GLN A 120 -22.27 4.42 14.33
N ILE A 121 -21.94 5.36 13.44
CA ILE A 121 -20.65 5.38 12.74
C ILE A 121 -19.70 6.21 13.61
N THR A 122 -18.66 5.59 14.15
CA THR A 122 -17.66 6.28 14.98
C THR A 122 -16.70 7.09 14.11
N GLU A 123 -16.31 8.28 14.55
CA GLU A 123 -15.39 9.18 13.83
C GLU A 123 -14.04 8.53 13.50
N GLU A 124 -13.57 7.62 14.34
CA GLU A 124 -12.34 6.84 14.17
C GLU A 124 -12.37 5.96 12.91
N GLU A 125 -13.54 5.41 12.55
CA GLU A 125 -13.71 4.64 11.32
C GLU A 125 -13.67 5.58 10.10
N VAL A 126 -14.23 6.79 10.20
CA VAL A 126 -14.25 7.77 9.11
C VAL A 126 -12.82 8.20 8.74
N ILE A 127 -11.96 8.44 9.75
CA ILE A 127 -10.56 8.82 9.53
C ILE A 127 -9.77 7.70 8.83
N PHE A 128 -9.95 6.44 9.25
CA PHE A 128 -9.25 5.31 8.65
C PHE A 128 -9.65 5.06 7.18
N HIS A 129 -10.92 5.31 6.84
CA HIS A 129 -11.43 5.12 5.48
C HIS A 129 -10.97 6.23 4.52
N MET A 130 -10.73 7.45 5.01
CA MET A 130 -10.16 8.56 4.23
C MET A 130 -8.71 8.28 3.80
N GLU A 131 -7.86 7.81 4.72
CA GLU A 131 -6.44 7.57 4.44
C GLU A 131 -6.23 6.45 3.40
N LYS A 132 -7.17 5.49 3.33
CA LYS A 132 -7.08 4.33 2.42
C LYS A 132 -7.89 4.45 1.14
N LYS A 133 -8.63 5.54 0.94
CA LYS A 133 -9.57 5.73 -0.19
C LYS A 133 -10.50 4.52 -0.32
N ILE A 134 -11.32 4.28 0.71
CA ILE A 134 -12.27 3.17 0.77
C ILE A 134 -13.70 3.72 0.84
N CYS A 135 -14.64 3.13 0.10
CA CYS A 135 -16.06 3.50 0.16
C CYS A 135 -16.67 3.10 1.51
N LEU A 136 -17.38 4.02 2.16
CA LEU A 136 -18.02 3.77 3.45
C LEU A 136 -19.07 2.64 3.42
N VAL A 137 -19.84 2.53 2.34
CA VAL A 137 -20.97 1.60 2.22
C VAL A 137 -20.49 0.18 1.91
N CYS A 138 -19.80 -0.01 0.77
CA CYS A 138 -19.40 -1.34 0.31
C CYS A 138 -18.03 -1.79 0.87
N LYS A 139 -17.30 -0.89 1.56
CA LYS A 139 -15.92 -1.12 2.04
C LYS A 139 -14.92 -1.50 0.93
N GLY A 140 -15.26 -1.22 -0.33
CA GLY A 140 -14.42 -1.42 -1.51
C GLY A 140 -13.44 -0.26 -1.73
N LYS A 141 -12.32 -0.53 -2.41
CA LYS A 141 -11.32 0.49 -2.76
C LYS A 141 -11.91 1.44 -3.81
N VAL A 142 -11.96 2.73 -3.51
CA VAL A 142 -12.35 3.77 -4.47
C VAL A 142 -11.09 4.37 -5.11
N GLY A 143 -11.02 4.29 -6.43
CA GLY A 143 -9.93 4.84 -7.23
C GLY A 143 -10.41 5.21 -8.62
N GLY A 144 -9.86 6.29 -9.18
CA GLY A 144 -10.23 6.84 -10.48
C GLY A 144 -11.34 7.90 -10.42
N PHE A 145 -11.94 8.19 -11.59
CA PHE A 145 -12.96 9.24 -11.77
C PHE A 145 -14.33 8.89 -11.17
N ASN A 146 -14.55 7.64 -10.74
CA ASN A 146 -15.85 7.15 -10.27
C ASN A 146 -15.97 7.19 -8.73
N THR A 147 -15.55 8.31 -8.15
CA THR A 147 -15.60 8.54 -6.69
C THR A 147 -16.51 9.73 -6.41
N TYR A 148 -17.46 9.56 -5.51
CA TYR A 148 -18.29 10.65 -5.01
C TYR A 148 -17.81 11.03 -3.61
N ILE A 149 -17.63 12.34 -3.39
CA ILE A 149 -17.17 12.89 -2.12
C ILE A 149 -18.27 13.77 -1.57
N CYS A 150 -18.72 13.49 -0.34
CA CYS A 150 -19.67 14.36 0.33
C CYS A 150 -19.04 15.74 0.58
N THR A 151 -19.71 16.81 0.18
CA THR A 151 -19.21 18.19 0.30
C THR A 151 -19.16 18.69 1.74
N SER A 152 -19.94 18.11 2.65
CA SER A 152 -20.01 18.53 4.05
C SER A 152 -18.97 17.84 4.94
N CYS A 153 -18.78 16.52 4.81
CA CYS A 153 -17.91 15.74 5.70
C CYS A 153 -16.74 15.04 4.99
N ASN A 154 -16.55 15.25 3.69
CA ASN A 154 -15.48 14.66 2.87
C ASN A 154 -15.44 13.13 2.83
N VAL A 155 -16.49 12.44 3.28
CA VAL A 155 -16.54 10.97 3.23
C VAL A 155 -16.66 10.47 1.79
N LEU A 156 -16.04 9.32 1.51
CA LEU A 156 -15.91 8.75 0.17
C LEU A 156 -16.95 7.66 -0.08
N TYR A 157 -17.62 7.74 -1.24
CA TYR A 157 -18.51 6.72 -1.77
C TYR A 157 -18.05 6.32 -3.18
N CYS A 158 -18.22 5.05 -3.55
CA CYS A 158 -18.12 4.66 -4.96
C CYS A 158 -19.35 5.14 -5.72
N GLU A 159 -19.22 5.33 -7.03
CA GLU A 159 -20.32 5.80 -7.90
C GLU A 159 -21.61 4.99 -7.72
N THR A 160 -21.51 3.66 -7.64
CA THR A 160 -22.68 2.79 -7.45
C THR A 160 -23.37 3.04 -6.12
N CYS A 161 -22.62 3.06 -5.01
CA CYS A 161 -23.19 3.32 -3.69
C CYS A 161 -23.76 4.74 -3.57
N ALA A 162 -23.10 5.74 -4.14
CA ALA A 162 -23.61 7.11 -4.15
C ALA A 162 -24.94 7.23 -4.91
N LYS A 163 -25.06 6.60 -6.10
CA LYS A 163 -26.31 6.57 -6.87
C LYS A 163 -27.42 5.82 -6.13
N THR A 164 -27.10 4.69 -5.52
CA THR A 164 -28.08 3.92 -4.73
C THR A 164 -28.57 4.73 -3.54
N LEU A 165 -27.67 5.36 -2.77
CA LEU A 165 -28.06 6.21 -1.64
C LEU A 165 -28.88 7.43 -2.09
N ALA A 166 -28.47 8.10 -3.17
CA ALA A 166 -29.18 9.23 -3.77
C ALA A 166 -30.61 8.89 -4.23
N ASN A 167 -30.89 7.61 -4.53
CA ASN A 167 -32.21 7.16 -4.96
C ASN A 167 -33.07 6.59 -3.83
N LEU A 168 -32.46 6.18 -2.71
CA LEU A 168 -33.17 5.59 -1.57
C LEU A 168 -33.55 6.63 -0.52
N GLU A 169 -32.56 7.32 0.04
CA GLU A 169 -32.76 8.26 1.17
C GLU A 169 -32.24 9.67 0.84
N ASN A 170 -31.39 9.77 -0.18
CA ASN A 170 -30.68 10.98 -0.59
C ASN A 170 -29.88 11.68 0.51
N VAL A 171 -29.47 10.96 1.56
CA VAL A 171 -28.67 11.51 2.67
C VAL A 171 -27.30 10.86 2.81
N CYS A 172 -26.31 11.65 3.19
CA CYS A 172 -25.01 11.16 3.63
C CYS A 172 -25.15 10.46 4.98
N TRP A 173 -24.76 9.19 5.06
CA TRP A 173 -24.90 8.42 6.31
C TRP A 173 -24.07 8.94 7.49
N VAL A 174 -23.07 9.80 7.23
CA VAL A 174 -22.20 10.37 8.27
C VAL A 174 -22.73 11.70 8.80
N CYS A 175 -23.13 12.62 7.92
CA CYS A 175 -23.48 14.00 8.29
C CYS A 175 -24.90 14.41 7.89
N ASP A 176 -25.72 13.49 7.41
CA ASP A 176 -27.12 13.68 7.00
C ASP A 176 -27.36 14.75 5.92
N SER A 177 -26.31 15.27 5.30
CA SER A 177 -26.40 16.22 4.19
C SER A 177 -26.91 15.53 2.92
N ALA A 178 -27.66 16.25 2.09
CA ALA A 178 -28.14 15.73 0.81
C ALA A 178 -26.98 15.30 -0.11
N ILE A 179 -27.08 14.12 -0.73
CA ILE A 179 -26.10 13.64 -1.72
C ILE A 179 -26.32 14.33 -3.07
N ASP A 180 -27.57 14.39 -3.51
CA ASP A 180 -28.00 15.12 -4.69
C ASP A 180 -28.89 16.30 -4.25
N PRO A 181 -28.42 17.55 -4.36
CA PRO A 181 -29.22 18.72 -3.98
C PRO A 181 -30.44 18.94 -4.89
N SER A 182 -30.51 18.23 -6.02
CA SER A 182 -31.63 18.32 -6.97
C SER A 182 -32.81 17.41 -6.59
N LYS A 183 -32.64 16.50 -5.62
CA LYS A 183 -33.66 15.55 -5.17
C LYS A 183 -34.14 15.88 -3.76
N PRO A 184 -35.42 15.61 -3.43
CA PRO A 184 -35.90 15.73 -2.06
C PRO A 184 -35.16 14.74 -1.14
N VAL A 185 -35.14 15.07 0.16
CA VAL A 185 -34.54 14.23 1.20
C VAL A 185 -35.66 13.48 1.90
N GLU A 186 -35.59 12.15 1.92
CA GLU A 186 -36.53 11.29 2.65
C GLU A 186 -35.87 10.84 3.96
N LEU A 187 -36.15 11.57 5.04
CA LEU A 187 -35.79 11.14 6.38
C LEU A 187 -36.91 10.23 6.89
N TYR A 188 -36.67 8.92 6.91
CA TYR A 188 -37.53 8.02 7.69
C TYR A 188 -37.40 8.41 9.16
N GLU A 189 -38.49 8.90 9.75
CA GLU A 189 -38.59 9.09 11.19
C GLU A 189 -38.32 7.73 11.85
N LYS A 190 -37.32 7.67 12.74
CA LYS A 190 -37.09 6.49 13.57
C LYS A 190 -38.33 6.32 14.44
N GLU A 191 -39.16 5.33 14.15
CA GLU A 191 -40.17 4.87 15.10
C GLU A 191 -39.44 4.46 16.39
N GLU A 192 -39.54 5.29 17.43
CA GLU A 192 -39.11 4.96 18.78
C GLU A 192 -39.94 3.75 19.26
N GLY A 193 -39.23 2.73 19.74
CA GLY A 193 -39.77 1.38 19.86
C GLY A 193 -41.03 1.23 20.71
N GLU A 194 -42.01 0.52 20.15
CA GLU A 194 -43.02 -0.19 20.92
C GLU A 194 -42.35 -1.20 21.86
N GLU A 195 -42.63 -1.09 23.16
CA GLU A 195 -42.25 -2.07 24.17
C GLU A 195 -42.89 -3.43 23.86
N ILE A 196 -42.10 -4.38 23.35
CA ILE A 196 -42.51 -5.78 23.24
C ILE A 196 -42.64 -6.36 24.65
N LYS A 197 -43.86 -6.38 25.19
CA LYS A 197 -44.22 -7.24 26.33
C LYS A 197 -44.14 -8.70 25.89
N VAL A 198 -43.02 -9.35 26.17
CA VAL A 198 -42.86 -10.80 26.01
C VAL A 198 -43.75 -11.51 27.02
N SER A 199 -44.94 -11.91 26.56
CA SER A 199 -45.77 -12.92 27.20
C SER A 199 -45.01 -14.26 27.14
N LYS A 200 -44.77 -14.86 28.31
CA LYS A 200 -44.23 -16.22 28.43
C LYS A 200 -45.37 -17.21 28.19
N GLU A 201 -45.51 -17.69 26.96
CA GLU A 201 -46.11 -18.99 26.71
C GLU A 201 -45.04 -19.93 26.13
N ALA A 202 -44.89 -21.07 26.78
CA ALA A 202 -43.90 -22.09 26.47
C ALA A 202 -44.26 -22.79 25.16
N PRO A 203 -43.30 -23.05 24.25
CA PRO A 203 -43.59 -23.82 23.06
C PRO A 203 -43.67 -25.32 23.40
N GLU A 204 -44.79 -25.90 22.99
CA GLU A 204 -45.05 -27.33 22.96
C GLU A 204 -44.01 -28.06 22.09
N LYS A 205 -43.54 -29.20 22.58
CA LYS A 205 -42.45 -30.01 22.01
C LYS A 205 -42.92 -30.69 20.71
N PRO A 206 -42.27 -30.49 19.55
CA PRO A 206 -42.63 -31.23 18.35
C PRO A 206 -42.18 -32.70 18.46
N GLU A 207 -43.13 -33.58 18.16
CA GLU A 207 -43.01 -35.03 18.07
C GLU A 207 -42.10 -35.42 16.90
N ILE A 208 -41.11 -36.27 17.17
CA ILE A 208 -40.11 -36.74 16.20
C ILE A 208 -40.74 -37.92 15.42
N LEU A 209 -40.96 -37.74 14.13
CA LEU A 209 -41.37 -38.80 13.20
C LEU A 209 -40.12 -39.55 12.71
N ASP A 210 -40.03 -40.83 13.09
CA ASP A 210 -39.01 -41.78 12.65
C ASP A 210 -39.07 -42.03 11.14
N VAL A 211 -37.96 -41.78 10.44
CA VAL A 211 -37.77 -42.15 9.04
C VAL A 211 -36.95 -43.46 8.97
N PRO A 212 -37.44 -44.53 8.32
CA PRO A 212 -36.74 -45.81 8.26
C PRO A 212 -35.54 -45.78 7.29
N PRO A 213 -34.53 -46.65 7.53
CA PRO A 213 -33.30 -46.67 6.74
C PRO A 213 -33.53 -47.30 5.36
N LYS A 214 -33.02 -46.64 4.31
CA LYS A 214 -32.98 -47.18 2.95
C LYS A 214 -31.92 -48.29 2.86
N LYS A 215 -32.33 -49.44 2.31
CA LYS A 215 -31.45 -50.51 1.83
C LYS A 215 -30.73 -50.12 0.55
#